data_AF-A0A439FTC3-F1
#
_entry.id   AF-A0A439FTC3-F1
#
_cell.length_a   1.000
_cell.length_b   1.000
_cell.length_c   1.000
_cell.angle_alpha   90.00
_cell.angle_beta   90.00
_cell.angle_gamma   90.00
#
_symmetry.space_group_name_H-M   'P 1'
#
loop_
_entity.id
_entity.type
_entity.pdbx_description
1 polymer ?
#
loop_
_entity_poly.entity_id
_entity_poly.type
_entity_poly.pdbx_seq_one_letter_code
_entity_poly.pdbx_strand_id
1 'polypeptide(L)'
;MASQDIADDIRFIRQYLKVIAEKDERLSTGTLVHGRAYVEACAAWLLETVARYLRNLRLISECESAMTAAGVRFAKSSDAW
;
A
#
# COMPACT_ATOMS: atom_id res chain seq x y z
N MET A 1 -6.30 12.12 -8.50
CA MET A 1 -5.93 10.77 -8.98
C MET A 1 -4.87 10.16 -8.06
N ALA A 2 -3.69 10.76 -7.86
CA ALA A 2 -2.63 10.21 -6.99
C ALA A 2 -3.01 9.95 -5.50
N SER A 3 -3.90 10.74 -4.87
CA SER A 3 -4.27 10.48 -3.46
C SER A 3 -5.19 9.26 -3.31
N GLN A 4 -6.08 9.04 -4.27
CA GLN A 4 -6.96 7.87 -4.29
C GLN A 4 -6.15 6.60 -4.58
N ASP A 5 -5.14 6.71 -5.44
CA ASP A 5 -4.18 5.65 -5.71
C ASP A 5 -3.41 5.22 -4.45
N ILE A 6 -3.14 6.14 -3.50
CA ILE A 6 -2.44 5.80 -2.25
C ILE A 6 -3.32 5.01 -1.26
N ALA A 7 -4.59 5.38 -1.11
CA ALA A 7 -5.48 4.64 -0.20
C ALA A 7 -5.61 3.16 -0.64
N ASP A 8 -5.72 2.95 -1.95
CA ASP A 8 -5.72 1.61 -2.53
C ASP A 8 -4.36 0.92 -2.38
N ASP A 9 -3.25 1.62 -2.64
CA ASP A 9 -1.91 1.06 -2.42
C ASP A 9 -1.69 0.63 -0.96
N ILE A 10 -2.10 1.44 0.03
CA ILE A 10 -2.03 1.09 1.46
C ILE A 10 -2.86 -0.17 1.75
N ARG A 11 -4.09 -0.23 1.22
CA ARG A 11 -4.96 -1.39 1.38
C ARG A 11 -4.33 -2.66 0.82
N PHE A 12 -3.79 -2.59 -0.40
CA PHE A 12 -3.16 -3.74 -1.06
C PHE A 12 -1.86 -4.16 -0.36
N ILE A 13 -1.02 -3.21 0.05
CA ILE A 13 0.20 -3.48 0.84
C ILE A 13 -0.16 -4.27 2.11
N ARG A 14 -1.15 -3.81 2.87
CA ARG A 14 -1.63 -4.49 4.09
C ARG A 14 -2.13 -5.90 3.78
N GLN A 15 -2.91 -6.06 2.71
CA GLN A 15 -3.44 -7.35 2.30
C GLN A 15 -2.33 -8.33 1.89
N TYR A 16 -1.35 -7.90 1.09
CA TYR A 16 -0.27 -8.76 0.64
C TYR A 16 0.65 -9.16 1.80
N LEU A 17 0.98 -8.23 2.71
CA LEU A 17 1.74 -8.54 3.92
C LEU A 17 1.02 -9.59 4.77
N LYS A 18 -0.31 -9.48 4.92
CA LYS A 18 -1.13 -10.46 5.64
C LYS A 18 -1.02 -11.85 5.00
N VAL A 19 -1.27 -11.95 3.69
CA VAL A 19 -1.18 -13.23 2.95
C VAL A 19 0.20 -13.88 3.08
N ILE A 20 1.27 -13.08 3.02
CA ILE A 20 2.65 -13.57 3.16
C ILE A 20 2.93 -14.06 4.59
N ALA A 21 2.42 -13.36 5.61
CA ALA A 21 2.55 -13.76 7.00
C ALA A 21 1.80 -15.08 7.28
N GLU A 22 0.65 -15.27 6.64
CA GLU A 22 -0.23 -16.45 6.77
C GLU A 22 0.17 -17.61 5.85
N LYS A 23 1.34 -17.56 5.20
CA LYS A 23 1.75 -18.53 4.15
C LYS A 23 1.75 -20.00 4.58
N ASP A 24 2.03 -20.25 5.86
CA ASP A 24 2.10 -21.59 6.46
C ASP A 24 0.87 -21.92 7.32
N GLU A 25 -0.07 -20.96 7.44
CA GLU A 25 -1.29 -21.14 8.21
C GLU A 25 -2.20 -22.17 7.53
N ARG A 26 -2.87 -22.97 8.36
CA ARG A 26 -3.74 -24.07 7.91
C ARG A 26 -5.12 -23.95 8.53
N LEU A 27 -6.13 -24.26 7.73
CA LEU A 27 -7.48 -24.49 8.20
C LEU A 27 -7.54 -25.74 9.09
N SER A 28 -8.63 -25.91 9.83
CA SER A 28 -8.87 -27.11 10.66
C SER A 28 -8.86 -28.41 9.85
N THR A 29 -9.09 -28.34 8.55
CA THR A 29 -9.00 -29.46 7.60
C THR A 29 -7.56 -29.86 7.24
N GLY A 30 -6.55 -29.10 7.69
CA GLY A 30 -5.15 -29.29 7.35
C GLY A 30 -4.71 -28.65 6.03
N THR A 31 -5.64 -28.09 5.24
CA THR A 31 -5.35 -27.35 4.00
C THR A 31 -4.74 -25.98 4.33
N LEU A 32 -3.79 -25.51 3.52
CA LEU A 32 -3.24 -24.15 3.66
C LEU A 32 -4.34 -23.10 3.46
N VAL A 33 -4.28 -22.00 4.23
CA VAL A 33 -5.19 -20.86 4.10
C VAL A 33 -5.02 -20.19 2.74
N HIS A 34 -3.78 -20.06 2.27
CA HIS A 34 -3.44 -19.48 0.97
C HIS A 34 -2.72 -20.48 0.09
N GLY A 35 -3.07 -20.51 -1.20
CA GLY A 35 -2.33 -21.31 -2.17
C GLY A 35 -0.91 -20.76 -2.38
N ARG A 36 0.09 -21.65 -2.53
CA ARG A 36 1.50 -21.26 -2.69
C ARG A 36 1.73 -20.25 -3.83
N ALA A 37 1.12 -20.48 -4.99
CA ALA A 37 1.21 -19.57 -6.13
C ALA A 37 0.66 -18.17 -5.82
N TYR A 38 -0.39 -18.09 -4.99
CA TYR A 38 -0.96 -16.81 -4.57
C TYR A 38 -0.06 -16.07 -3.58
N VAL A 39 0.58 -16.79 -2.65
CA VAL A 39 1.60 -16.21 -1.74
C VAL A 39 2.78 -15.65 -2.54
N GLU A 40 3.29 -16.40 -3.52
CA GLU A 40 4.40 -15.96 -4.38
C GLU A 40 4.00 -14.72 -5.22
N ALA A 41 2.78 -14.69 -5.77
CA ALA A 41 2.26 -13.52 -6.47
C ALA A 41 2.13 -12.30 -5.54
N CYS A 42 1.64 -12.48 -4.31
CA CYS A 42 1.53 -11.39 -3.34
C CYS A 42 2.90 -10.80 -2.97
N ALA A 43 3.96 -11.61 -2.89
CA ALA A 43 5.31 -11.13 -2.66
C ALA A 43 5.83 -10.25 -3.82
N ALA A 44 5.57 -10.66 -5.07
CA ALA A 44 5.92 -9.87 -6.25
C ALA A 44 5.12 -8.55 -6.30
N TRP A 45 3.80 -8.62 -6.14
CA TRP A 45 2.93 -7.44 -6.16
C TRP A 45 3.21 -6.48 -5.02
N LEU A 46 3.61 -6.97 -3.84
CA LEU A 46 3.99 -6.11 -2.72
C LEU A 46 5.13 -5.17 -3.11
N LEU A 47 6.18 -5.67 -3.77
CA LEU A 47 7.31 -4.86 -4.18
C LEU A 47 6.90 -3.76 -5.16
N GLU A 48 6.11 -4.11 -6.18
CA GLU A 48 5.61 -3.16 -7.18
C GLU A 48 4.68 -2.10 -6.55
N THR A 49 3.80 -2.54 -5.65
CA THR A 49 2.82 -1.66 -4.99
C THR A 49 3.51 -0.70 -4.02
N VAL A 50 4.51 -1.16 -3.26
CA VAL A 50 5.33 -0.29 -2.39
C VAL A 50 6.08 0.75 -3.22
N ALA A 51 6.67 0.36 -4.35
CA ALA A 51 7.37 1.30 -5.23
C ALA A 51 6.41 2.37 -5.79
N ARG A 52 5.20 1.98 -6.20
CA ARG A 52 4.15 2.91 -6.64
C ARG A 52 3.70 3.84 -5.51
N TYR A 53 3.44 3.30 -4.32
CA TYR A 53 3.07 4.07 -3.12
C TYR A 53 4.10 5.15 -2.82
N LEU A 54 5.38 4.78 -2.72
CA LEU A 54 6.46 5.71 -2.38
C LEU A 54 6.62 6.83 -3.42
N ARG A 55 6.49 6.49 -4.71
CA ARG A 55 6.50 7.49 -5.78
C ARG A 55 5.34 8.48 -5.65
N ASN A 56 4.13 7.98 -5.41
CA ASN A 56 2.95 8.84 -5.26
C ASN A 56 3.05 9.70 -4.00
N LEU A 57 3.52 9.14 -2.88
CA LEU A 57 3.72 9.85 -1.63
C LEU A 57 4.72 11.00 -1.80
N ARG A 58 5.81 10.77 -2.54
CA ARG A 58 6.79 11.80 -2.86
C ARG A 58 6.17 12.95 -3.64
N LEU A 59 5.41 12.67 -4.69
CA LEU A 59 4.76 13.71 -5.51
C LEU A 59 3.80 14.58 -4.68
N ILE A 60 3.05 13.96 -3.77
CA ILE A 60 2.15 14.70 -2.88
C ILE A 60 2.96 15.54 -1.88
N SER A 61 3.99 14.96 -1.26
CA SER A 61 4.83 15.68 -0.30
C SER A 61 5.54 16.90 -0.92
N GLU A 62 6.00 16.77 -2.18
CA GLU A 62 6.59 17.87 -2.95
C GLU A 62 5.55 18.97 -3.22
N CYS A 63 4.31 18.60 -3.59
CA CYS A 63 3.22 19.54 -3.79
C CYS A 63 2.82 20.28 -2.50
N GLU A 64 2.67 19.54 -1.38
CA GLU A 64 2.38 20.12 -0.07
C GLU A 64 3.47 21.09 0.39
N SER A 65 4.73 20.75 0.13
CA SER A 65 5.87 21.62 0.42
C SER A 65 5.81 22.91 -0.41
N ALA A 66 5.47 22.83 -1.69
CA ALA A 66 5.30 24.00 -2.56
C ALA A 66 4.14 24.90 -2.12
N MET A 67 2.99 24.31 -1.75
CA MET A 67 1.84 25.05 -1.21
C MET A 67 2.19 25.76 0.10
N THR A 68 2.93 25.08 0.99
CA THR A 68 3.41 25.67 2.25
C THR A 68 4.32 26.86 1.98
N ALA A 69 5.29 26.73 1.07
CA ALA A 69 6.20 27.81 0.69
C ALA A 69 5.47 29.01 0.06
N ALA A 70 4.38 28.76 -0.67
CA ALA A 70 3.52 29.80 -1.25
C ALA A 70 2.52 30.41 -0.24
N GLY A 71 2.50 29.96 1.02
CA GLY A 71 1.56 30.43 2.04
C GLY A 71 0.10 30.03 1.77
N VAL A 72 -0.13 29.02 0.93
CA VAL A 72 -1.47 28.51 0.62
C VAL A 72 -1.94 27.62 1.77
N ARG A 73 -3.17 27.86 2.25
CA ARG A 73 -3.82 26.96 3.21
C ARG A 73 -4.42 25.76 2.47
N PHE A 74 -4.07 24.56 2.90
CA PHE A 74 -4.58 23.30 2.37
C PHE A 74 -4.78 22.29 3.52
N ALA A 75 -5.61 21.27 3.30
CA ALA A 75 -5.70 20.13 4.19
C ALA A 75 -4.59 19.13 3.83
N LYS A 76 -3.88 18.57 4.83
CA LYS A 76 -2.81 17.61 4.57
C LYS A 76 -3.40 16.31 4.06
N SER A 77 -2.74 15.69 3.08
CA SER A 77 -3.14 14.38 2.56
C SER A 77 -3.05 13.30 3.63
N SER A 78 -2.17 13.48 4.63
CA SER A 78 -2.03 12.58 5.78
C SER A 78 -3.29 12.42 6.62
N ASP A 79 -4.18 13.42 6.60
CA ASP A 79 -5.39 13.40 7.41
C ASP A 79 -6.50 12.54 6.75
N ALA A 80 -6.29 12.11 5.50
CA ALA A 80 -7.26 11.38 4.71
C ALA A 80 -7.02 9.86 4.65
N TRP A 81 -5.92 9.33 5.22
CA TRP A 81 -5.55 7.91 5.11
C TRP A 81 -5.01 7.25 6.38
#